data_AF-A0A6P7FPK6-F1
#
_entry.id   AF-A0A6P7FPK6-F1
#
_cell.length_a   1.000
_cell.length_b   1.000
_cell.length_c   1.000
_cell.angle_alpha   90.00
_cell.angle_beta   90.00
_cell.angle_gamma   90.00
#
_symmetry.space_group_name_H-M   'P 1'
#
loop_
_entity.id
_entity.type
_entity.pdbx_description
1 polymer ?
#
loop_
_entity_poly.entity_id
_entity_poly.type
_entity_poly.pdbx_seq_one_letter_code
_entity_poly.pdbx_strand_id
1 'polypeptide(L)'
;MITNMKFFLLRKLSKMGSSSGGKKKYVNFRSRQRASLSFFIVVMFFGVFGIIVFTEIFFIDDRSRASGVVVRPGSLSYSHKQEKSTDYEEVFNEVQLPPFPENATLNEGSWQNVNNTKYKFFVFSAYYDERKGQRVVRIIAATKTRGAERVFCRLWYKAGEFNASAHVSITVPAKVKVVRENWNLKYSAVFVMCPLTNKTIPVAVSVVARIRDPPANLLAVINNHNETSGAVGVGSSGGGAGLSSPYKFGVCVKPLHFEYNRALQLIEFIELNRLLGVDHFTFYNHTVGNQVDCVLRDYIDRGLVTVLPWNLDMISQKDIRTEGLFAALNDCLYRFMYKYTHLLLIDLDEYILPKNNDTLGQMIE
;
A
#
# COMPACT_ATOMS: atom_id res chain seq x y z
N MET A 1 -7.93 -6.34 -4.19
CA MET A 1 -7.14 -5.13 -3.87
C MET A 1 -7.25 -4.91 -2.37
N ILE A 2 -6.15 -4.99 -1.62
CA ILE A 2 -6.09 -4.76 -0.16
C ILE A 2 -6.32 -3.28 0.14
N THR A 3 -7.54 -2.82 -0.08
CA THR A 3 -8.05 -1.52 0.37
C THR A 3 -9.28 -1.70 1.26
N ASN A 4 -9.80 -2.93 1.36
CA ASN A 4 -10.98 -3.34 2.13
C ASN A 4 -10.82 -4.78 2.66
N MET A 5 -9.83 -5.05 3.52
CA MET A 5 -9.86 -6.28 4.34
C MET A 5 -10.32 -5.89 5.74
N LYS A 6 -11.55 -6.28 6.11
CA LYS A 6 -11.99 -6.28 7.50
C LYS A 6 -11.28 -7.43 8.18
N PHE A 7 -10.31 -7.14 9.04
CA PHE A 7 -9.72 -8.11 9.95
C PHE A 7 -10.83 -8.68 10.84
N PHE A 8 -11.07 -9.99 10.77
CA PHE A 8 -11.91 -10.70 11.71
C PHE A 8 -11.04 -11.21 12.87
N LEU A 9 -10.82 -10.34 13.86
CA LEU A 9 -10.22 -10.74 15.13
C LEU A 9 -11.29 -11.47 15.97
N LEU A 10 -11.21 -12.80 16.03
CA LEU A 10 -12.02 -13.61 16.95
C LEU A 10 -11.52 -13.40 18.39
N ARG A 11 -12.13 -12.48 19.13
CA ARG A 11 -11.98 -12.40 20.60
C ARG A 11 -12.93 -13.39 21.28
N LYS A 12 -12.36 -14.42 21.89
CA LYS A 12 -13.03 -15.33 22.82
C LYS A 12 -13.24 -14.60 24.15
N LEU A 13 -14.50 -14.41 24.58
CA LEU A 13 -14.84 -13.94 25.93
C LEU A 13 -15.59 -15.04 26.67
N SER A 14 -14.90 -15.62 27.66
CA SER A 14 -15.50 -16.43 28.73
C SER A 14 -16.20 -15.49 29.73
N LYS A 15 -17.42 -15.82 30.15
CA LYS A 15 -18.03 -15.25 31.36
C LYS A 15 -18.75 -16.34 32.15
N MET A 16 -18.24 -16.57 33.36
CA MET A 16 -18.90 -17.28 34.45
C MET A 16 -20.16 -16.53 34.91
N GLY A 17 -21.19 -17.29 35.25
CA GLY A 17 -22.46 -16.78 35.77
C GLY A 17 -22.40 -16.39 37.25
N SER A 18 -23.32 -15.52 37.64
CA SER A 18 -23.87 -15.49 39.00
C SER A 18 -25.30 -14.94 38.99
N SER A 19 -26.09 -15.52 39.88
CA SER A 19 -27.52 -15.35 40.14
C SER A 19 -27.83 -14.06 40.92
N SER A 20 -29.04 -13.52 40.74
CA SER A 20 -29.95 -13.14 41.86
C SER A 20 -31.11 -12.25 41.38
N GLY A 21 -32.30 -12.55 41.90
CA GLY A 21 -33.56 -11.91 41.58
C GLY A 21 -33.75 -10.52 42.21
N GLY A 22 -34.48 -9.67 41.50
CA GLY A 22 -34.88 -8.33 41.95
C GLY A 22 -35.41 -7.44 40.83
N LYS A 23 -36.21 -7.99 39.90
CA LYS A 23 -36.46 -7.35 38.59
C LYS A 23 -37.78 -6.60 38.38
N LYS A 24 -38.71 -6.52 39.34
CA LYS A 24 -40.04 -5.93 39.04
C LYS A 24 -40.33 -4.51 39.55
N LYS A 25 -39.66 -3.99 40.59
CA LYS A 25 -39.92 -2.61 41.10
C LYS A 25 -38.98 -1.53 40.57
N TYR A 26 -37.77 -1.88 40.10
CA TYR A 26 -36.78 -0.91 39.61
C TYR A 26 -36.96 -0.50 38.13
N VAL A 27 -37.77 -1.25 37.37
CA VAL A 27 -37.93 -1.05 35.92
C VAL A 27 -38.86 0.14 35.59
N ASN A 28 -39.91 0.36 36.39
CA ASN A 28 -40.85 1.47 36.14
C ASN A 28 -40.24 2.85 36.44
N PHE A 29 -39.37 2.99 37.46
CA PHE A 29 -38.70 4.26 37.75
C PHE A 29 -37.65 4.64 36.69
N ARG A 30 -36.89 3.65 36.20
CA ARG A 30 -35.90 3.84 35.11
C ARG A 30 -36.51 4.21 33.76
N SER A 31 -37.74 3.77 33.48
CA SER A 31 -38.43 4.07 32.20
C SER A 31 -38.80 5.56 32.08
N ARG A 32 -39.29 6.17 33.18
CA ARG A 32 -39.61 7.61 33.24
C ARG A 32 -38.35 8.50 33.19
N GLN A 33 -37.27 8.08 33.85
CA GLN A 33 -35.98 8.79 33.79
C GLN A 33 -35.29 8.71 32.41
N ARG A 34 -35.46 7.62 31.65
CA ARG A 34 -34.90 7.51 30.29
C ARG A 34 -35.66 8.34 29.26
N ALA A 35 -36.97 8.49 29.41
CA ALA A 35 -37.78 9.32 28.50
C ALA A 35 -37.45 10.82 28.66
N SER A 36 -37.26 11.31 29.90
CA SER A 36 -36.86 12.70 30.12
C SER A 36 -35.43 12.97 29.63
N LEU A 37 -34.48 12.07 29.88
CA LEU A 37 -33.09 12.22 29.40
C LEU A 37 -33.00 12.20 27.87
N SER A 38 -33.84 11.40 27.20
CA SER A 38 -33.90 11.35 25.74
C SER A 38 -34.48 12.63 25.15
N PHE A 39 -35.49 13.24 25.78
CA PHE A 39 -36.04 14.53 25.36
C PHE A 39 -35.02 15.67 25.49
N PHE A 40 -34.26 15.73 26.59
CA PHE A 40 -33.20 16.73 26.78
C PHE A 40 -32.08 16.63 25.74
N ILE A 41 -31.69 15.41 25.35
CA ILE A 41 -30.66 15.20 24.31
C ILE A 41 -31.14 15.70 22.95
N VAL A 42 -32.41 15.46 22.61
CA VAL A 42 -33.00 15.95 21.35
C VAL A 42 -33.07 17.48 21.34
N VAL A 43 -33.53 18.11 22.42
CA VAL A 43 -33.58 19.58 22.54
C VAL A 43 -32.18 20.19 22.47
N MET A 44 -31.18 19.60 23.13
CA MET A 44 -29.79 20.04 23.04
C MET A 44 -29.21 19.88 21.63
N PHE A 45 -29.52 18.79 20.95
CA PHE A 45 -29.07 18.57 19.57
C PHE A 45 -29.61 19.65 18.62
N PHE A 46 -30.91 19.97 18.70
CA PHE A 46 -31.49 21.03 17.88
C PHE A 46 -31.05 22.43 18.30
N GLY A 47 -30.78 22.67 19.59
CA GLY A 47 -30.20 23.93 20.07
C GLY A 47 -28.79 24.16 19.54
N VAL A 48 -27.91 23.17 19.63
CA VAL A 48 -26.54 23.26 19.12
C VAL A 48 -26.53 23.34 17.60
N PHE A 49 -27.35 22.55 16.91
CA PHE A 49 -27.47 22.62 15.45
C PHE A 49 -28.00 23.98 14.99
N GLY A 50 -29.01 24.53 15.69
CA GLY A 50 -29.54 25.87 15.44
C GLY A 50 -28.50 26.96 15.64
N ILE A 51 -27.66 26.87 16.69
CA ILE A 51 -26.54 27.80 16.89
C ILE A 51 -25.52 27.68 15.77
N ILE A 52 -25.14 26.48 15.34
CA ILE A 52 -24.18 26.28 14.25
C ILE A 52 -24.69 26.89 12.94
N VAL A 53 -25.96 26.61 12.60
CA VAL A 53 -26.61 27.16 11.40
C VAL A 53 -26.73 28.68 11.50
N PHE A 54 -27.09 29.21 12.67
CA PHE A 54 -27.17 30.65 12.90
C PHE A 54 -25.79 31.32 12.80
N THR A 55 -24.72 30.68 13.30
CA THR A 55 -23.35 31.19 13.17
C THR A 55 -22.85 31.10 11.72
N GLU A 56 -23.19 30.06 10.98
CA GLU A 56 -22.84 29.97 9.55
C GLU A 56 -23.60 31.01 8.71
N ILE A 57 -24.89 31.25 9.00
CA ILE A 57 -25.71 32.17 8.21
C ILE A 57 -25.42 33.65 8.56
N PHE A 58 -25.21 33.98 9.83
CA PHE A 58 -25.04 35.37 10.27
C PHE A 58 -23.59 35.80 10.49
N PHE A 59 -22.65 34.89 10.82
CA PHE A 59 -21.24 35.26 11.07
C PHE A 59 -20.29 35.04 9.88
N ILE A 60 -20.80 34.63 8.71
CA ILE A 60 -20.00 34.61 7.46
C ILE A 60 -19.80 36.01 6.86
N ASP A 61 -20.61 37.01 7.21
CA ASP A 61 -20.51 38.35 6.61
C ASP A 61 -19.56 39.33 7.33
N ASP A 62 -19.07 38.99 8.54
CA ASP A 62 -18.17 39.86 9.32
C ASP A 62 -16.68 39.50 9.23
N ARG A 63 -16.33 38.32 8.68
CA ARG A 63 -14.91 37.93 8.52
C ARG A 63 -14.27 38.43 7.22
N SER A 64 -15.05 39.03 6.33
CA SER A 64 -14.61 39.60 5.05
C SER A 64 -14.40 41.12 5.10
N ARG A 65 -14.65 41.80 6.24
CA ARG A 65 -14.61 43.27 6.40
C ARG A 65 -13.45 43.82 7.25
N ALA A 66 -12.29 43.18 7.24
CA ALA A 66 -11.08 43.77 7.83
C ALA A 66 -9.85 43.60 6.92
N SER A 67 -9.88 44.23 5.75
CA SER A 67 -8.71 44.75 5.03
C SER A 67 -9.19 45.54 3.82
N GLY A 68 -9.65 46.76 4.07
CA GLY A 68 -9.97 47.71 3.01
C GLY A 68 -8.70 48.29 2.41
N VAL A 69 -8.58 48.27 1.08
CA VAL A 69 -7.88 49.31 0.32
C VAL A 69 -8.75 49.67 -0.88
N VAL A 70 -9.01 50.97 -0.99
CA VAL A 70 -9.91 51.66 -1.91
C VAL A 70 -9.31 51.72 -3.33
N VAL A 71 -10.08 51.34 -4.36
CA VAL A 71 -9.91 51.86 -5.74
C VAL A 71 -11.28 52.08 -6.39
N ARG A 72 -11.40 53.23 -7.07
CA ARG A 72 -12.58 53.87 -7.70
C ARG A 72 -13.21 53.10 -8.90
N PRO A 73 -14.43 53.49 -9.35
CA PRO A 73 -15.34 52.62 -10.10
C PRO A 73 -15.21 52.74 -11.62
N GLY A 74 -15.49 51.63 -12.32
CA GLY A 74 -15.63 51.60 -13.78
C GLY A 74 -16.16 50.27 -14.30
N SER A 75 -17.49 50.19 -14.46
CA SER A 75 -18.26 49.45 -15.49
C SER A 75 -17.74 48.11 -16.06
N LEU A 76 -18.46 47.00 -15.83
CA LEU A 76 -19.25 46.25 -16.85
C LEU A 76 -19.74 44.88 -16.31
N SER A 77 -20.96 44.52 -16.72
CA SER A 77 -21.62 43.20 -16.78
C SER A 77 -20.97 41.98 -16.10
N TYR A 78 -21.67 41.40 -15.11
CA TYR A 78 -21.35 40.13 -14.48
C TYR A 78 -21.89 38.95 -15.33
N SER A 79 -21.01 38.35 -16.12
CA SER A 79 -21.22 37.03 -16.72
C SER A 79 -20.84 35.96 -15.70
N HIS A 80 -21.67 34.91 -15.62
CA HIS A 80 -21.46 33.69 -14.83
C HIS A 80 -20.00 33.21 -14.93
N LYS A 81 -19.22 33.38 -13.85
CA LYS A 81 -17.85 32.86 -13.77
C LYS A 81 -17.91 31.43 -13.25
N GLN A 82 -18.06 30.51 -14.19
CA GLN A 82 -17.65 29.12 -14.01
C GLN A 82 -16.19 29.14 -13.56
N GLU A 83 -15.94 28.64 -12.35
CA GLU A 83 -14.60 28.55 -11.77
C GLU A 83 -13.84 27.46 -12.53
N LYS A 84 -13.28 27.87 -13.67
CA LYS A 84 -12.42 27.05 -14.51
C LYS A 84 -11.10 26.93 -13.77
N SER A 85 -10.89 25.83 -13.06
CA SER A 85 -9.56 25.42 -12.63
C SER A 85 -8.72 25.26 -13.89
N THR A 86 -7.86 26.23 -14.17
CA THR A 86 -6.82 26.14 -15.19
C THR A 86 -5.77 25.14 -14.70
N ASP A 87 -6.08 23.85 -14.89
CA ASP A 87 -5.09 22.78 -14.93
C ASP A 87 -4.41 22.91 -16.29
N TYR A 88 -3.37 23.75 -16.34
CA TYR A 88 -2.46 23.73 -17.48
C TYR A 88 -1.71 22.39 -17.38
N GLU A 89 -2.04 21.45 -18.24
CA GLU A 89 -1.05 20.46 -18.69
C GLU A 89 0.14 21.27 -19.22
N GLU A 90 1.12 21.57 -18.36
CA GLU A 90 2.40 22.07 -18.80
C GLU A 90 2.99 20.96 -19.67
N VAL A 91 2.85 21.12 -20.99
CA VAL A 91 3.46 20.23 -21.98
C VAL A 91 4.97 20.49 -21.90
N PHE A 92 5.64 19.74 -21.03
CA PHE A 92 7.07 19.83 -20.88
C PHE A 92 7.77 19.20 -22.09
N ASN A 93 8.83 19.85 -22.57
CA ASN A 93 9.67 19.28 -23.61
C ASN A 93 10.61 18.23 -22.98
N GLU A 94 10.31 16.95 -23.19
CA GLU A 94 11.10 15.80 -22.68
C GLU A 94 12.58 15.90 -23.04
N VAL A 95 12.91 16.50 -24.19
CA VAL A 95 14.31 16.64 -24.67
C VAL A 95 15.15 17.53 -23.74
N GLN A 96 14.52 18.40 -22.97
CA GLN A 96 15.21 19.30 -22.03
C GLN A 96 15.33 18.72 -20.62
N LEU A 97 14.73 17.55 -20.35
CA LEU A 97 14.78 16.92 -19.05
C LEU A 97 16.06 16.08 -18.89
N PRO A 98 16.52 15.84 -17.65
CA PRO A 98 17.70 15.02 -17.43
C PRO A 98 17.54 13.62 -18.06
N PRO A 99 18.58 13.14 -18.77
CA PRO A 99 18.52 11.90 -19.53
C PRO A 99 18.45 10.67 -18.61
N PHE A 100 18.35 9.50 -19.23
CA PHE A 100 18.39 8.22 -18.52
C PHE A 100 19.70 8.09 -17.73
N PRO A 101 19.66 7.66 -16.45
CA PRO A 101 20.85 7.51 -15.63
C PRO A 101 21.62 6.23 -15.99
N GLU A 102 22.53 6.30 -16.96
CA GLU A 102 23.28 5.13 -17.49
C GLU A 102 24.08 4.36 -16.43
N ASN A 103 24.57 5.05 -15.39
CA ASN A 103 25.35 4.46 -14.31
C ASN A 103 24.50 3.92 -13.15
N ALA A 104 23.17 4.07 -13.21
CA ALA A 104 22.28 3.59 -12.16
C ALA A 104 21.87 2.13 -12.43
N THR A 105 21.91 1.31 -11.39
CA THR A 105 21.41 -0.06 -11.47
C THR A 105 19.90 -0.09 -11.34
N LEU A 106 19.26 -0.90 -12.18
CA LEU A 106 17.83 -1.17 -12.08
C LEU A 106 17.53 -1.86 -10.76
N ASN A 107 16.50 -1.35 -10.07
CA ASN A 107 16.13 -1.84 -8.75
C ASN A 107 14.76 -2.54 -8.75
N GLU A 108 14.69 -3.72 -8.13
CA GLU A 108 13.47 -4.54 -8.05
C GLU A 108 13.00 -4.79 -6.61
N GLY A 109 13.66 -4.20 -5.60
CA GLY A 109 13.34 -4.50 -4.21
C GLY A 109 14.33 -3.96 -3.19
N SER A 110 14.60 -2.66 -3.21
CA SER A 110 15.30 -1.96 -2.14
C SER A 110 14.82 -0.52 -2.04
N TRP A 111 14.91 0.08 -0.87
CA TRP A 111 14.47 1.45 -0.66
C TRP A 111 15.40 2.47 -1.34
N GLN A 112 14.83 3.34 -2.16
CA GLN A 112 15.51 4.46 -2.80
C GLN A 112 14.82 5.78 -2.46
N ASN A 113 15.59 6.86 -2.37
CA ASN A 113 15.07 8.18 -2.00
C ASN A 113 14.50 8.94 -3.22
N VAL A 114 13.46 9.72 -2.99
CA VAL A 114 13.03 10.78 -3.91
C VAL A 114 13.65 12.08 -3.42
N ASN A 115 14.63 12.59 -4.17
CA ASN A 115 15.36 13.76 -3.76
C ASN A 115 14.49 15.03 -3.76
N ASN A 116 14.94 15.99 -2.96
CA ASN A 116 14.39 17.34 -2.90
C ASN A 116 12.91 17.45 -2.49
N THR A 117 12.42 16.45 -1.77
CA THR A 117 11.13 16.50 -1.11
C THR A 117 11.22 17.21 0.23
N LYS A 118 10.13 17.85 0.66
CA LYS A 118 9.98 18.52 1.97
C LYS A 118 10.02 17.52 3.14
N TYR A 119 9.61 16.28 2.90
CA TYR A 119 9.58 15.20 3.88
C TYR A 119 10.19 13.94 3.30
N LYS A 120 10.56 12.98 4.16
CA LYS A 120 11.06 11.67 3.72
C LYS A 120 10.08 11.04 2.72
N PHE A 121 10.61 10.62 1.57
CA PHE A 121 9.84 10.00 0.50
C PHE A 121 10.72 8.92 -0.11
N PHE A 122 10.34 7.67 0.14
CA PHE A 122 11.05 6.51 -0.40
C PHE A 122 10.17 5.73 -1.36
N VAL A 123 10.80 5.14 -2.37
CA VAL A 123 10.19 4.21 -3.33
C VAL A 123 10.93 2.87 -3.24
N PHE A 124 10.23 1.76 -3.46
CA PHE A 124 10.77 0.41 -3.24
C PHE A 124 10.74 -0.48 -4.48
N SER A 125 9.58 -0.61 -5.11
CA SER A 125 9.35 -1.50 -6.26
C SER A 125 8.23 -0.95 -7.14
N ALA A 126 8.23 -1.31 -8.43
CA ALA A 126 7.28 -0.81 -9.42
C ALA A 126 6.66 -1.95 -10.22
N TYR A 127 5.33 -1.94 -10.34
CA TYR A 127 4.57 -3.00 -11.00
C TYR A 127 3.63 -2.44 -12.05
N TYR A 128 3.60 -3.07 -13.22
CA TYR A 128 2.54 -2.84 -14.18
C TYR A 128 1.22 -3.43 -13.65
N ASP A 129 0.19 -2.61 -13.56
CA ASP A 129 -1.14 -3.01 -13.07
C ASP A 129 -2.17 -2.59 -14.10
N GLU A 130 -2.78 -3.57 -14.77
CA GLU A 130 -3.85 -3.37 -15.75
C GLU A 130 -5.26 -3.71 -15.25
N ARG A 131 -5.39 -4.05 -13.95
CA ARG A 131 -6.66 -4.54 -13.39
C ARG A 131 -7.72 -3.46 -13.44
N LYS A 132 -8.96 -3.89 -13.70
CA LYS A 132 -10.15 -3.00 -13.82
C LYS A 132 -9.98 -1.94 -14.92
N GLY A 133 -9.23 -2.24 -15.97
CA GLY A 133 -9.01 -1.35 -17.11
C GLY A 133 -8.13 -0.14 -16.82
N GLN A 134 -7.48 -0.07 -15.65
CA GLN A 134 -6.52 1.00 -15.34
C GLN A 134 -5.17 0.60 -15.93
N ARG A 135 -4.53 1.39 -16.79
CA ARG A 135 -3.13 1.13 -17.21
C ARG A 135 -2.20 2.02 -16.41
N VAL A 136 -1.60 1.49 -15.36
CA VAL A 136 -0.75 2.26 -14.45
C VAL A 136 0.52 1.49 -14.10
N VAL A 137 1.62 2.21 -13.91
CA VAL A 137 2.76 1.72 -13.13
C VAL A 137 2.48 2.09 -11.68
N ARG A 138 2.32 1.07 -10.84
CA ARG A 138 2.07 1.21 -9.41
C ARG A 138 3.36 0.98 -8.65
N ILE A 139 3.80 2.01 -7.96
CA ILE A 139 5.02 1.98 -7.16
C ILE A 139 4.67 1.83 -5.69
N ILE A 140 5.32 0.90 -5.01
CA ILE A 140 5.29 0.76 -3.55
C ILE A 140 6.24 1.80 -2.97
N ALA A 141 5.74 2.61 -2.03
CA ALA A 141 6.46 3.74 -1.49
C ALA A 141 6.09 4.00 -0.02
N ALA A 142 6.86 4.87 0.63
CA ALA A 142 6.59 5.37 1.97
C ALA A 142 6.85 6.88 2.03
N THR A 143 5.86 7.65 2.49
CA THR A 143 6.00 9.11 2.66
C THR A 143 5.01 9.62 3.70
N LYS A 144 4.96 10.95 3.86
CA LYS A 144 4.12 11.62 4.86
C LYS A 144 2.65 11.24 4.69
N THR A 145 2.00 10.86 5.79
CA THR A 145 0.61 10.36 5.79
C THR A 145 -0.40 11.41 5.33
N ARG A 146 -0.24 12.67 5.73
CA ARG A 146 -1.15 13.77 5.40
C ARG A 146 -0.40 14.88 4.68
N GLY A 147 -0.95 15.33 3.55
CA GLY A 147 -0.31 16.33 2.70
C GLY A 147 1.01 15.81 2.13
N ALA A 148 0.98 14.59 1.57
CA ALA A 148 2.10 14.05 0.81
C ALA A 148 2.45 15.00 -0.34
N GLU A 149 3.73 15.09 -0.65
CA GLU A 149 4.22 15.97 -1.71
C GLU A 149 3.76 15.49 -3.08
N ARG A 150 3.51 16.43 -3.99
CA ARG A 150 3.22 16.12 -5.39
C ARG A 150 4.53 15.73 -6.06
N VAL A 151 4.49 14.64 -6.81
CA VAL A 151 5.65 14.09 -7.51
C VAL A 151 5.25 13.70 -8.94
N PHE A 152 6.25 13.52 -9.79
CA PHE A 152 6.10 13.12 -11.18
C PHE A 152 6.80 11.78 -11.39
N CYS A 153 6.25 10.96 -12.28
CA CYS A 153 6.89 9.73 -12.72
C CYS A 153 7.55 10.00 -14.08
N ARG A 154 8.86 9.79 -14.18
CA ARG A 154 9.57 9.72 -15.44
C ARG A 154 9.63 8.26 -15.88
N LEU A 155 8.84 7.93 -16.90
CA LEU A 155 8.68 6.59 -17.44
C LEU A 155 9.70 6.38 -18.56
N TRP A 156 10.55 5.36 -18.43
CA TRP A 156 11.64 5.11 -19.36
C TRP A 156 11.28 4.00 -20.34
N TYR A 157 11.44 4.25 -21.62
CA TYR A 157 11.22 3.29 -22.71
C TYR A 157 12.50 3.10 -23.50
N LYS A 158 12.68 1.91 -24.09
CA LYS A 158 13.76 1.68 -25.05
C LYS A 158 13.45 2.43 -26.34
N ALA A 159 14.43 3.16 -26.89
CA ALA A 159 14.26 4.05 -28.04
C ALA A 159 14.13 3.31 -29.39
N GLY A 160 14.37 2.00 -29.43
CA GLY A 160 14.15 1.14 -30.60
C GLY A 160 14.75 -0.25 -30.43
N GLU A 161 14.36 -1.20 -31.29
CA GLU A 161 14.86 -2.59 -31.25
C GLU A 161 16.35 -2.73 -31.60
N PHE A 162 16.87 -1.81 -32.42
CA PHE A 162 18.24 -1.86 -32.96
C PHE A 162 19.30 -1.17 -32.08
N ASN A 163 18.90 -0.35 -31.10
CA ASN A 163 19.80 0.35 -30.18
C ASN A 163 19.31 0.17 -28.74
N ALA A 164 19.63 -0.99 -28.16
CA ALA A 164 19.15 -1.41 -26.85
C ALA A 164 19.61 -0.51 -25.68
N SER A 165 20.61 0.35 -25.89
CA SER A 165 21.16 1.28 -24.91
C SER A 165 20.43 2.63 -24.87
N ALA A 166 19.78 3.04 -25.98
CA ALA A 166 19.12 4.33 -26.05
C ALA A 166 17.75 4.28 -25.36
N HIS A 167 17.48 5.27 -24.49
CA HIS A 167 16.23 5.38 -23.74
C HIS A 167 15.54 6.71 -24.02
N VAL A 168 14.22 6.69 -24.08
CA VAL A 168 13.36 7.89 -24.15
C VAL A 168 12.47 7.95 -22.92
N SER A 169 12.14 9.16 -22.46
CA SER A 169 11.25 9.37 -21.32
C SER A 169 9.89 9.92 -21.72
N ILE A 170 8.88 9.56 -20.93
CA ILE A 170 7.60 10.26 -20.85
C ILE A 170 7.36 10.57 -19.37
N THR A 171 7.20 11.84 -19.04
CA THR A 171 6.99 12.33 -17.68
C THR A 171 5.51 12.60 -17.46
N VAL A 172 4.95 12.00 -16.40
CA VAL A 172 3.53 12.14 -16.06
C VAL A 172 3.35 12.57 -14.60
N PRO A 173 2.32 13.36 -14.27
CA PRO A 173 1.99 13.64 -12.88
C PRO A 173 1.58 12.35 -12.16
N ALA A 174 2.11 12.13 -10.96
CA ALA A 174 1.81 10.94 -10.18
C ALA A 174 0.65 11.18 -9.21
N LYS A 175 -0.19 10.15 -9.02
CA LYS A 175 -1.21 10.15 -7.97
C LYS A 175 -0.71 9.37 -6.76
N VAL A 176 -0.39 10.09 -5.68
CA VAL A 176 0.02 9.49 -4.39
C VAL A 176 -1.22 9.09 -3.59
N LYS A 177 -1.37 7.79 -3.31
CA LYS A 177 -2.50 7.23 -2.57
C LYS A 177 -2.01 6.56 -1.28
N VAL A 178 -2.39 7.14 -0.15
CA VAL A 178 -2.01 6.64 1.18
C VAL A 178 -2.75 5.34 1.51
N VAL A 179 -2.04 4.38 2.12
CA VAL A 179 -2.66 3.16 2.66
C VAL A 179 -3.48 3.54 3.90
N ARG A 180 -4.72 3.07 3.95
CA ARG A 180 -5.70 3.46 4.98
C ARG A 180 -5.25 3.09 6.39
N GLU A 181 -4.63 1.92 6.54
CA GLU A 181 -4.15 1.42 7.80
C GLU A 181 -2.80 2.07 8.15
N ASN A 182 -2.87 3.26 8.76
CA ASN A 182 -1.70 4.11 9.01
C ASN A 182 -1.60 4.64 10.44
N TRP A 183 -2.60 4.36 11.29
CA TRP A 183 -2.61 4.74 12.71
C TRP A 183 -2.43 6.24 12.97
N ASN A 184 -2.71 7.11 11.99
CA ASN A 184 -2.40 8.54 12.03
C ASN A 184 -0.94 8.87 12.37
N LEU A 185 0.00 7.95 12.12
CA LEU A 185 1.42 8.20 12.27
C LEU A 185 1.92 9.22 11.24
N LYS A 186 3.11 9.77 11.47
CA LYS A 186 3.70 10.83 10.63
C LYS A 186 3.89 10.38 9.18
N TYR A 187 4.32 9.13 8.99
CA TYR A 187 4.53 8.51 7.69
C TYR A 187 3.70 7.24 7.55
N SER A 188 3.44 6.85 6.29
CA SER A 188 2.66 5.68 5.94
C SER A 188 3.17 5.07 4.65
N ALA A 189 2.85 3.80 4.44
CA ALA A 189 2.92 3.18 3.13
C ALA A 189 1.97 3.91 2.16
N VAL A 190 2.41 4.13 0.94
CA VAL A 190 1.63 4.77 -0.12
C VAL A 190 1.84 4.02 -1.43
N PHE A 191 0.86 4.17 -2.34
CA PHE A 191 1.04 3.86 -3.75
C PHE A 191 1.34 5.15 -4.51
N VAL A 192 2.43 5.20 -5.25
CA VAL A 192 2.62 6.22 -6.29
C VAL A 192 2.12 5.62 -7.59
N MET A 193 1.02 6.17 -8.12
CA MET A 193 0.38 5.67 -9.33
C MET A 193 0.75 6.55 -10.51
N CYS A 194 1.47 5.99 -11.47
CA CYS A 194 1.91 6.64 -12.69
C CYS A 194 1.00 6.18 -13.85
N PRO A 195 0.07 7.01 -14.34
CA PRO A 195 -0.80 6.63 -15.45
C PRO A 195 0.02 6.46 -16.74
N LEU A 196 -0.28 5.42 -17.50
CA LEU A 196 0.31 5.20 -18.82
C LEU A 196 -0.60 5.79 -19.89
N THR A 197 -0.06 6.70 -20.70
CA THR A 197 -0.72 7.26 -21.87
C THR A 197 -0.42 6.46 -23.15
N ASN A 198 0.74 5.79 -23.20
CA ASN A 198 1.16 4.95 -24.31
C ASN A 198 0.64 3.50 -24.17
N LYS A 199 0.54 2.78 -25.28
CA LYS A 199 0.26 1.33 -25.31
C LYS A 199 1.44 0.51 -24.78
N THR A 200 2.68 0.95 -25.02
CA THR A 200 3.88 0.25 -24.54
C THR A 200 4.04 0.36 -23.02
N ILE A 201 4.64 -0.67 -22.42
CA ILE A 201 4.98 -0.69 -20.99
C ILE A 201 6.42 -0.18 -20.85
N PRO A 202 6.69 0.82 -19.99
CA PRO A 202 8.05 1.29 -19.75
C PRO A 202 8.90 0.19 -19.12
N VAL A 203 10.21 0.21 -19.38
CA VAL A 203 11.16 -0.75 -18.79
C VAL A 203 11.56 -0.37 -17.36
N ALA A 204 11.53 0.92 -17.07
CA ALA A 204 11.88 1.47 -15.76
C ALA A 204 11.06 2.72 -15.46
N VAL A 205 11.04 3.12 -14.19
CA VAL A 205 10.42 4.35 -13.73
C VAL A 205 11.29 5.02 -12.67
N SER A 206 11.37 6.35 -12.75
CA SER A 206 11.92 7.19 -11.69
C SER A 206 10.85 8.13 -11.16
N VAL A 207 10.89 8.45 -9.87
CA VAL A 207 10.00 9.42 -9.22
C VAL A 207 10.82 10.65 -8.84
N VAL A 208 10.32 11.82 -9.23
CA VAL A 208 10.96 13.12 -8.96
C VAL A 208 9.97 14.10 -8.37
N ALA A 209 10.40 14.91 -7.40
CA ALA A 209 9.59 16.00 -6.85
C ALA A 209 9.45 17.16 -7.83
N ARG A 210 10.52 17.46 -8.57
CA ARG A 210 10.57 18.48 -9.61
C ARG A 210 11.05 17.87 -10.92
N ILE A 211 10.36 18.21 -12.00
CA ILE A 211 10.59 17.63 -13.33
C ILE A 211 12.00 17.87 -13.88
N ARG A 212 12.69 18.96 -13.49
CA ARG A 212 14.04 19.29 -13.97
C ARG A 212 15.16 18.67 -13.12
N ASP A 213 14.82 18.09 -11.97
CA ASP A 213 15.81 17.44 -11.13
C ASP A 213 16.23 16.10 -11.76
N PRO A 214 17.52 15.74 -11.72
CA PRO A 214 17.96 14.39 -12.08
C PRO A 214 17.40 13.38 -11.06
N PRO A 215 16.91 12.22 -11.51
CA PRO A 215 16.34 11.22 -10.62
C PRO A 215 17.44 10.56 -9.77
N ALA A 216 17.15 10.34 -8.49
CA ALA A 216 18.02 9.61 -7.57
C ALA A 216 17.59 8.14 -7.36
N ASN A 217 16.57 7.71 -8.09
CA ASN A 217 15.98 6.39 -8.02
C ASN A 217 15.69 5.88 -9.43
N LEU A 218 15.78 4.58 -9.61
CA LEU A 218 15.53 3.89 -10.88
C LEU A 218 14.97 2.50 -10.57
N LEU A 219 13.65 2.36 -10.67
CA LEU A 219 12.95 1.12 -10.42
C LEU A 219 12.68 0.39 -11.74
N ALA A 220 12.98 -0.90 -11.81
CA ALA A 220 12.52 -1.73 -12.92
C ALA A 220 10.99 -1.87 -12.84
N VAL A 221 10.33 -1.82 -14.00
CA VAL A 221 8.87 -2.01 -14.06
C VAL A 221 8.59 -3.48 -14.28
N ILE A 222 8.10 -4.13 -13.23
CA ILE A 222 7.82 -5.57 -13.23
C ILE A 222 6.46 -5.82 -13.89
N ASN A 223 6.45 -6.64 -14.94
CA ASN A 223 5.23 -7.09 -15.61
C ASN A 223 5.04 -8.60 -15.49
N ASN A 224 4.26 -9.01 -14.49
CA ASN A 224 4.03 -10.43 -14.19
C ASN A 224 3.15 -11.17 -15.22
N HIS A 225 2.44 -10.49 -16.13
CA HIS A 225 1.63 -11.15 -17.16
C HIS A 225 2.48 -11.93 -18.19
N ASN A 226 3.71 -11.48 -18.41
CA ASN A 226 4.61 -12.12 -19.38
C ASN A 226 5.20 -13.42 -18.83
N GLU A 227 5.42 -13.51 -17.51
CA GLU A 227 5.99 -14.70 -16.89
C GLU A 227 5.03 -15.89 -16.88
N THR A 228 3.73 -15.66 -16.70
CA THR A 228 2.71 -16.71 -16.81
C THR A 228 2.54 -17.23 -18.23
N SER A 229 2.80 -16.39 -19.24
CA SER A 229 2.68 -16.77 -20.65
C SER A 229 3.87 -17.62 -21.14
N GLY A 230 5.05 -17.48 -20.52
CA GLY A 230 6.25 -18.25 -20.84
C GLY A 230 6.38 -19.60 -20.09
N ALA A 231 5.71 -19.76 -18.95
CA ALA A 231 5.79 -20.97 -18.11
C ALA A 231 4.88 -22.13 -18.56
N VAL A 232 4.17 -22.00 -19.68
CA VAL A 232 3.29 -23.05 -20.25
C VAL A 232 4.10 -24.09 -21.07
N GLY A 233 5.42 -23.94 -21.20
CA GLY A 233 6.23 -24.70 -22.18
C GLY A 233 7.40 -25.54 -21.66
N VAL A 234 7.60 -25.75 -20.36
CA VAL A 234 8.76 -26.54 -19.88
C VAL A 234 8.33 -27.63 -18.90
N GLY A 235 8.05 -28.81 -19.47
CA GLY A 235 8.38 -30.13 -18.92
C GLY A 235 8.02 -30.42 -17.46
N SER A 236 6.74 -30.75 -17.20
CA SER A 236 6.40 -31.72 -16.15
C SER A 236 6.94 -33.09 -16.58
N SER A 237 8.23 -33.34 -16.36
CA SER A 237 8.84 -34.66 -16.49
C SER A 237 9.80 -34.88 -15.32
N GLY A 238 9.21 -35.07 -14.13
CA GLY A 238 9.86 -35.55 -12.92
C GLY A 238 8.82 -36.32 -12.13
N GLY A 239 8.89 -37.65 -12.18
CA GLY A 239 7.86 -38.58 -11.73
C GLY A 239 7.52 -38.48 -10.24
N GLY A 240 6.23 -38.35 -9.98
CA GLY A 240 5.59 -38.57 -8.69
C GLY A 240 4.09 -38.38 -8.90
N ALA A 241 3.35 -39.49 -9.03
CA ALA A 241 1.89 -39.47 -9.13
C ALA A 241 1.29 -39.04 -7.78
N GLY A 242 1.32 -37.73 -7.51
CA GLY A 242 0.62 -37.07 -6.44
C GLY A 242 -0.18 -35.92 -7.05
N LEU A 243 -1.47 -35.87 -6.72
CA LEU A 243 -2.47 -34.88 -7.13
C LEU A 243 -1.86 -33.48 -7.30
N SER A 244 -1.51 -33.09 -8.53
CA SER A 244 -0.98 -31.75 -8.79
C SER A 244 -2.13 -30.76 -8.70
N SER A 245 -2.37 -30.21 -7.50
CA SER A 245 -3.36 -29.17 -7.25
C SER A 245 -3.16 -28.02 -8.24
N PRO A 246 -4.22 -27.51 -8.87
CA PRO A 246 -4.11 -26.32 -9.73
C PRO A 246 -3.80 -25.05 -8.92
N TYR A 247 -3.95 -25.10 -7.59
CA TYR A 247 -3.71 -23.98 -6.70
C TYR A 247 -2.26 -23.91 -6.28
N LYS A 248 -1.62 -22.78 -6.63
CA LYS A 248 -0.32 -22.37 -6.09
C LYS A 248 -0.50 -21.38 -4.94
N PHE A 249 0.08 -21.67 -3.80
CA PHE A 249 0.00 -20.87 -2.58
C PHE A 249 1.35 -20.22 -2.25
N GLY A 250 1.32 -18.91 -2.00
CA GLY A 250 2.47 -18.19 -1.45
C GLY A 250 2.17 -17.64 -0.06
N VAL A 251 3.19 -17.49 0.77
CA VAL A 251 3.12 -16.85 2.09
C VAL A 251 3.94 -15.56 2.10
N CYS A 252 3.32 -14.48 2.56
CA CYS A 252 3.96 -13.19 2.79
C CYS A 252 3.98 -12.91 4.29
N VAL A 253 5.16 -12.73 4.85
CA VAL A 253 5.33 -12.40 6.26
C VAL A 253 5.77 -10.95 6.40
N LYS A 254 5.39 -10.31 7.51
CA LYS A 254 5.87 -8.98 7.87
C LYS A 254 7.40 -8.90 7.95
N PRO A 255 7.98 -7.68 7.91
CA PRO A 255 9.41 -7.50 8.12
C PRO A 255 9.92 -8.20 9.38
N LEU A 256 10.99 -8.97 9.22
CA LEU A 256 11.73 -9.59 10.31
C LEU A 256 12.61 -8.52 10.95
N HIS A 257 12.30 -8.19 12.20
CA HIS A 257 12.86 -7.06 12.92
C HIS A 257 13.29 -7.47 14.35
N PHE A 258 13.97 -6.57 15.07
CA PHE A 258 14.50 -6.79 16.42
C PHE A 258 15.50 -7.95 16.54
N GLU A 259 16.43 -8.06 15.59
CA GLU A 259 17.48 -9.10 15.61
C GLU A 259 16.86 -10.50 15.71
N TYR A 260 15.82 -10.75 14.91
CA TYR A 260 15.07 -12.00 14.98
C TYR A 260 16.00 -13.19 14.68
N ASN A 261 16.27 -14.01 15.70
CA ASN A 261 17.24 -15.11 15.62
C ASN A 261 16.65 -16.46 16.09
N ARG A 262 15.35 -16.64 15.95
CA ARG A 262 14.61 -17.84 16.38
C ARG A 262 14.55 -18.88 15.25
N ALA A 263 15.70 -19.50 14.96
CA ALA A 263 15.87 -20.39 13.79
C ALA A 263 14.93 -21.60 13.79
N LEU A 264 14.74 -22.27 14.93
CA LEU A 264 13.86 -23.45 15.02
C LEU A 264 12.39 -23.10 14.73
N GLN A 265 11.91 -21.96 15.26
CA GLN A 265 10.55 -21.50 15.01
C GLN A 265 10.34 -21.13 13.54
N LEU A 266 11.36 -20.55 12.88
CA LEU A 266 11.29 -20.28 11.45
C LEU A 266 11.25 -21.56 10.62
N ILE A 267 12.06 -22.57 10.96
CA ILE A 267 12.05 -23.88 10.30
C ILE A 267 10.68 -24.53 10.47
N GLU A 268 10.15 -24.56 11.70
CA GLU A 268 8.82 -25.10 12.00
C GLU A 268 7.75 -24.39 11.17
N PHE A 269 7.78 -23.06 11.11
CA PHE A 269 6.83 -22.27 10.34
C PHE A 269 6.88 -22.61 8.83
N ILE A 270 8.08 -22.65 8.24
CA ILE A 270 8.25 -22.96 6.81
C ILE A 270 7.79 -24.38 6.53
N GLU A 271 8.33 -25.37 7.25
CA GLU A 271 8.07 -26.78 6.96
C GLU A 271 6.62 -27.17 7.22
N LEU A 272 5.97 -26.64 8.27
CA LEU A 272 4.55 -26.90 8.52
C LEU A 272 3.68 -26.31 7.40
N ASN A 273 3.93 -25.07 6.97
CA ASN A 273 3.17 -24.48 5.87
C ASN A 273 3.42 -25.23 4.55
N ARG A 274 4.63 -25.76 4.31
CA ARG A 274 4.92 -26.61 3.16
C ARG A 274 4.13 -27.93 3.19
N LEU A 275 4.05 -28.58 4.34
CA LEU A 275 3.19 -29.77 4.52
C LEU A 275 1.72 -29.46 4.24
N LEU A 276 1.26 -28.25 4.54
CA LEU A 276 -0.09 -27.77 4.24
C LEU A 276 -0.29 -27.37 2.76
N GLY A 277 0.74 -27.49 1.92
CA GLY A 277 0.65 -27.22 0.48
C GLY A 277 1.06 -25.80 0.05
N VAL A 278 1.81 -25.06 0.89
CA VAL A 278 2.43 -23.78 0.47
C VAL A 278 3.67 -24.04 -0.38
N ASP A 279 3.74 -23.37 -1.54
CA ASP A 279 4.82 -23.51 -2.50
C ASP A 279 6.00 -22.58 -2.23
N HIS A 280 5.75 -21.34 -1.77
CA HIS A 280 6.77 -20.31 -1.68
C HIS A 280 6.55 -19.31 -0.54
N PHE A 281 7.65 -18.77 -0.01
CA PHE A 281 7.64 -17.83 1.11
C PHE A 281 8.39 -16.56 0.76
N THR A 282 7.89 -15.43 1.25
CA THR A 282 8.57 -14.14 1.11
C THR A 282 8.75 -13.47 2.46
N PHE A 283 10.00 -13.16 2.75
CA PHE A 283 10.42 -12.43 3.95
C PHE A 283 11.09 -11.11 3.58
N TYR A 284 11.03 -10.17 4.51
CA TYR A 284 11.65 -8.86 4.40
C TYR A 284 12.65 -8.72 5.55
N ASN A 285 13.93 -8.65 5.24
CA ASN A 285 14.99 -8.59 6.24
C ASN A 285 15.24 -7.13 6.66
N HIS A 286 14.70 -6.73 7.81
CA HIS A 286 15.06 -5.47 8.46
C HIS A 286 16.23 -5.70 9.40
N THR A 287 16.09 -6.62 10.36
CA THR A 287 17.16 -7.06 11.27
C THR A 287 16.95 -8.51 11.71
N VAL A 288 17.62 -9.46 11.04
CA VAL A 288 17.69 -10.88 11.43
C VAL A 288 19.04 -11.22 12.07
N GLY A 289 19.05 -12.17 13.00
CA GLY A 289 20.28 -12.71 13.56
C GLY A 289 20.93 -13.78 12.69
N ASN A 290 22.16 -14.16 13.05
CA ASN A 290 23.02 -15.05 12.28
C ASN A 290 22.46 -16.47 12.04
N GLN A 291 21.75 -17.06 13.00
CA GLN A 291 21.19 -18.41 12.86
C GLN A 291 20.03 -18.40 11.87
N VAL A 292 19.15 -17.40 11.96
CA VAL A 292 18.05 -17.21 11.00
C VAL A 292 18.60 -16.88 9.62
N ASP A 293 19.61 -16.02 9.51
CA ASP A 293 20.25 -15.71 8.22
C ASP A 293 20.81 -16.97 7.53
N CYS A 294 21.48 -17.85 8.29
CA CYS A 294 21.99 -19.13 7.79
C CYS A 294 20.85 -20.03 7.25
N VAL A 295 19.77 -20.17 8.01
CA VAL A 295 18.59 -20.96 7.62
C VAL A 295 17.92 -20.38 6.37
N LEU A 296 17.74 -19.06 6.31
CA LEU A 296 17.12 -18.40 5.17
C LEU A 296 17.93 -18.63 3.88
N ARG A 297 19.27 -18.59 3.95
CA ARG A 297 20.13 -18.88 2.79
C ARG A 297 19.90 -20.27 2.22
N ASP A 298 19.83 -21.29 3.07
CA ASP A 298 19.53 -22.66 2.62
C ASP A 298 18.17 -22.76 1.90
N TYR A 299 17.12 -22.12 2.43
CA TYR A 299 15.81 -22.10 1.76
C TYR A 299 15.77 -21.25 0.50
N ILE A 300 16.57 -20.18 0.41
CA ILE A 300 16.76 -19.39 -0.82
C ILE A 300 17.41 -20.26 -1.90
N ASP A 301 18.50 -20.96 -1.56
CA ASP A 301 19.25 -21.82 -2.49
C ASP A 301 18.38 -22.97 -3.02
N ARG A 302 17.43 -23.45 -2.22
CA ARG A 302 16.41 -24.43 -2.62
C ARG A 302 15.27 -23.86 -3.46
N GLY A 303 15.22 -22.53 -3.65
CA GLY A 303 14.16 -21.85 -4.40
C GLY A 303 12.81 -21.77 -3.69
N LEU A 304 12.76 -22.00 -2.37
CA LEU A 304 11.52 -22.02 -1.57
C LEU A 304 11.22 -20.65 -0.93
N VAL A 305 12.24 -19.80 -0.79
CA VAL A 305 12.16 -18.54 -0.08
C VAL A 305 12.73 -17.41 -0.94
N THR A 306 12.06 -16.26 -0.93
CA THR A 306 12.62 -14.97 -1.34
C THR A 306 12.81 -14.10 -0.12
N VAL A 307 14.01 -13.52 0.04
CA VAL A 307 14.29 -12.51 1.07
C VAL A 307 14.65 -11.19 0.42
N LEU A 308 13.96 -10.12 0.81
CA LEU A 308 14.21 -8.77 0.31
C LEU A 308 14.84 -7.89 1.41
N PRO A 309 15.82 -7.03 1.07
CA PRO A 309 16.37 -6.08 2.03
C PRO A 309 15.31 -5.05 2.43
N TRP A 310 15.22 -4.73 3.73
CA TRP A 310 14.16 -3.90 4.28
C TRP A 310 14.68 -2.77 5.19
N ASN A 311 15.69 -2.05 4.69
CA ASN A 311 16.35 -0.92 5.36
C ASN A 311 15.61 0.41 5.15
N LEU A 312 14.37 0.53 5.62
CA LEU A 312 13.60 1.77 5.56
C LEU A 312 14.09 2.77 6.62
N ASP A 313 14.64 3.92 6.21
CA ASP A 313 15.02 5.00 7.12
C ASP A 313 13.78 5.79 7.61
N MET A 314 12.94 5.15 8.42
CA MET A 314 11.85 5.77 9.18
C MET A 314 11.76 5.06 10.54
N ILE A 315 11.70 5.82 11.64
CA ILE A 315 11.73 5.24 12.98
C ILE A 315 10.47 4.39 13.21
N SER A 316 10.64 3.08 13.35
CA SER A 316 9.52 2.15 13.58
C SER A 316 8.73 2.51 14.84
N GLN A 317 7.42 2.27 14.82
CA GLN A 317 6.41 2.57 15.85
C GLN A 317 6.23 4.06 16.22
N LYS A 318 7.17 4.93 15.84
CA LYS A 318 7.10 6.39 16.08
C LYS A 318 6.72 7.15 14.81
N ASP A 319 7.47 6.90 13.74
CA ASP A 319 7.31 7.56 12.45
C ASP A 319 6.42 6.73 11.51
N ILE A 320 6.57 5.39 11.52
CA ILE A 320 5.81 4.45 10.71
C ILE A 320 5.51 3.15 11.48
N ARG A 321 4.38 2.50 11.20
CA ARG A 321 3.96 1.26 11.89
C ARG A 321 4.80 0.06 11.42
N THR A 322 5.38 -0.67 12.39
CA THR A 322 6.04 -1.98 12.19
C THR A 322 6.93 -2.01 10.96
N GLU A 323 7.98 -1.16 10.96
CA GLU A 323 9.00 -1.14 9.92
C GLU A 323 8.41 -0.89 8.52
N GLY A 324 7.19 -0.36 8.41
CA GLY A 324 6.49 -0.23 7.13
C GLY A 324 5.82 -1.54 6.65
N LEU A 325 5.32 -2.38 7.56
CA LEU A 325 4.58 -3.62 7.32
C LEU A 325 3.66 -3.58 6.09
N PHE A 326 2.84 -2.53 5.97
CA PHE A 326 1.89 -2.44 4.87
C PHE A 326 2.56 -2.20 3.52
N ALA A 327 3.73 -1.59 3.46
CA ALA A 327 4.51 -1.52 2.23
C ALA A 327 5.02 -2.92 1.85
N ALA A 328 5.56 -3.69 2.81
CA ALA A 328 6.03 -5.07 2.59
C ALA A 328 4.91 -5.99 2.10
N LEU A 329 3.77 -6.04 2.81
CA LEU A 329 2.66 -6.90 2.41
C LEU A 329 2.07 -6.53 1.04
N ASN A 330 2.05 -5.24 0.69
CA ASN A 330 1.63 -4.82 -0.64
C ASN A 330 2.68 -5.17 -1.69
N ASP A 331 3.97 -4.97 -1.44
CA ASP A 331 5.03 -5.44 -2.34
C ASP A 331 4.87 -6.93 -2.64
N CYS A 332 4.74 -7.77 -1.61
CA CYS A 332 4.56 -9.21 -1.78
C CYS A 332 3.34 -9.53 -2.63
N LEU A 333 2.19 -8.90 -2.35
CA LEU A 333 0.99 -9.08 -3.16
C LEU A 333 1.23 -8.78 -4.64
N TYR A 334 1.88 -7.66 -4.96
CA TYR A 334 2.09 -7.27 -6.35
C TYR A 334 3.19 -8.10 -7.01
N ARG A 335 4.26 -8.44 -6.29
CA ARG A 335 5.36 -9.30 -6.75
C ARG A 335 4.89 -10.65 -7.23
N PHE A 336 3.93 -11.23 -6.51
CA PHE A 336 3.41 -12.57 -6.79
C PHE A 336 2.04 -12.57 -7.46
N MET A 337 1.52 -11.39 -7.78
CA MET A 337 0.31 -11.24 -8.58
C MET A 337 0.49 -11.99 -9.91
N TYR A 338 -0.47 -12.86 -10.24
CA TYR A 338 -0.46 -13.78 -11.39
C TYR A 338 0.54 -14.94 -11.31
N LYS A 339 1.53 -14.94 -10.40
CA LYS A 339 2.43 -16.09 -10.21
C LYS A 339 1.83 -17.16 -9.30
N TYR A 340 1.03 -16.74 -8.33
CA TYR A 340 0.36 -17.60 -7.35
C TYR A 340 -1.15 -17.38 -7.40
N THR A 341 -1.90 -18.45 -7.17
CA THR A 341 -3.37 -18.39 -7.14
C THR A 341 -3.88 -17.74 -5.86
N HIS A 342 -3.20 -18.01 -4.73
CA HIS A 342 -3.57 -17.53 -3.41
C HIS A 342 -2.32 -17.07 -2.66
N LEU A 343 -2.47 -15.98 -1.91
CA LEU A 343 -1.42 -15.47 -1.02
C LEU A 343 -1.96 -15.38 0.40
N LEU A 344 -1.23 -15.97 1.33
CA LEU A 344 -1.47 -15.89 2.75
C LEU A 344 -0.64 -14.74 3.33
N LEU A 345 -1.29 -13.81 4.02
CA LEU A 345 -0.62 -12.75 4.77
C LEU A 345 -0.74 -13.10 6.25
N ILE A 346 0.26 -13.79 6.79
CA ILE A 346 0.26 -14.35 8.16
C ILE A 346 1.57 -14.01 8.86
N ASP A 347 1.53 -13.90 10.18
CA ASP A 347 2.73 -13.76 11.01
C ASP A 347 3.36 -15.14 11.32
N LEU A 348 4.62 -15.17 11.79
CA LEU A 348 5.39 -16.40 12.05
C LEU A 348 4.78 -17.32 13.13
N ASP A 349 3.85 -16.80 13.92
CA ASP A 349 3.13 -17.50 14.98
C ASP A 349 1.67 -17.82 14.60
N GLU A 350 1.27 -17.57 13.35
CA GLU A 350 -0.07 -17.82 12.85
C GLU A 350 -0.08 -18.98 11.83
N TYR A 351 -1.08 -19.86 11.96
CA TYR A 351 -1.24 -21.03 11.09
C TYR A 351 -2.70 -21.14 10.63
N ILE A 352 -2.89 -21.40 9.34
CA ILE A 352 -4.19 -21.71 8.76
C ILE A 352 -4.28 -23.22 8.62
N LEU A 353 -5.06 -23.87 9.49
CA LEU A 353 -5.23 -25.32 9.51
C LEU A 353 -6.58 -25.70 8.91
N PRO A 354 -6.61 -26.54 7.85
CA PRO A 354 -7.86 -27.14 7.39
C PRO A 354 -8.48 -27.98 8.49
N LYS A 355 -9.81 -27.92 8.63
CA LYS A 355 -10.53 -28.67 9.67
C LYS A 355 -10.78 -30.13 9.28
N ASN A 356 -11.09 -30.37 8.01
CA ASN A 356 -11.57 -31.66 7.50
C ASN A 356 -10.68 -32.26 6.40
N ASN A 357 -9.59 -31.56 6.02
CA ASN A 357 -8.71 -31.91 4.91
C ASN A 357 -7.26 -31.85 5.38
N ASP A 358 -6.33 -32.35 4.56
CA ASP A 358 -4.91 -32.37 4.93
C ASP A 358 -4.17 -31.11 4.46
N THR A 359 -4.61 -30.50 3.36
CA THR A 359 -3.93 -29.34 2.74
C THR A 359 -4.85 -28.15 2.51
N LEU A 360 -4.25 -26.97 2.32
CA LEU A 360 -4.96 -25.73 1.98
C LEU A 360 -5.66 -25.82 0.63
N GLY A 361 -5.06 -26.51 -0.35
CA GLY A 361 -5.66 -26.74 -1.67
C GLY A 361 -6.99 -27.48 -1.55
N GLN A 362 -6.99 -28.61 -0.83
CA GLN A 362 -8.20 -29.39 -0.59
C GLN A 362 -9.27 -28.64 0.22
N MET A 363 -8.89 -27.66 1.04
CA MET A 363 -9.83 -26.86 1.83
C MET A 363 -10.62 -25.86 0.97
N ILE A 364 -10.04 -25.41 -0.14
CA ILE A 364 -10.64 -24.38 -1.01
C ILE A 364 -11.25 -24.94 -2.29
N GLU A 365 -11.06 -26.23 -2.55
CA GLU A 365 -11.87 -27.03 -3.48
C GLU A 365 -13.30 -27.17 -2.94
#